data_AF-A0A812UWS7-F1
#
_entry.id   AF-A0A812UWS7-F1
#
_cell.length_a   1.000
_cell.length_b   1.000
_cell.length_c   1.000
_cell.angle_alpha   90.00
_cell.angle_beta   90.00
_cell.angle_gamma   90.00
#
_symmetry.space_group_name_H-M   'P 1'
#
loop_
_entity.id
_entity.type
_entity.pdbx_description
1 polymer ?
#
loop_
_entity_poly.entity_id
_entity_poly.type
_entity_poly.pdbx_seq_one_letter_code
_entity_poly.pdbx_strand_id
1 'polypeptide(L)'
;DCYLTPFGSDGLPDWDLAHNQTCHPIDQSCPCHPDHEELCHDNWGTWCQIKAYGSCPVHCTTDQMVCWVAPYDSDGNILYDTAWTETCANITDGCPCNAQWERQCTSHGYTYCESIFGSCPVDCGDADTCYHYNSGNESCATSSGCVCESDEISCNNPDTGLAECYPSEWYPSGCPVFCAHDEMYCSVVSFDSNGYMLWQDYCLNGEANDWWCPVTCDNTTAQKCGTPGAFDEHCVSLSETCPVSCTEQYCWADNYAANGDWIDSAESCASWGEDCPCGDNAVRCNDPFFGYSYCTPTAYGCPLVCDPVKEKTCYPISFTPEGEQDWNAPVNESCQNVSQTCPCGANAKMCRWKDEWGYDNEVCFPTAESCPVSCKSDEQRCYILDYGTNGFPGAFRETCVSATAVCPCGTNAQQCHDPHWDFHYCYPLVDYWTNSTMRCPVYCTDNEDTCYSPSFDASGNWVSTEESC
;
A
#
# COMPACT_ATOMS: atom_id res chain seq x y z
N ASP A 1 -22.00 27.94 -27.45
CA ASP A 1 -20.67 27.36 -27.18
C ASP A 1 -20.86 26.00 -26.53
N CYS A 2 -20.10 25.03 -27.00
CA CYS A 2 -20.02 23.69 -26.45
C CYS A 2 -18.69 23.56 -25.72
N TYR A 3 -18.74 23.03 -24.50
CA TYR A 3 -17.55 22.76 -23.70
C TYR A 3 -17.38 21.24 -23.68
N LEU A 4 -16.31 20.76 -24.31
CA LEU A 4 -15.96 19.34 -24.29
C LEU A 4 -15.07 19.06 -23.09
N THR A 5 -15.44 18.05 -22.32
CA THR A 5 -14.66 17.53 -21.20
C THR A 5 -13.34 16.97 -21.73
N PRO A 6 -12.18 17.40 -21.20
CA PRO A 6 -10.91 16.75 -21.52
C PRO A 6 -10.81 15.41 -20.77
N PHE A 7 -10.23 14.41 -21.42
CA PHE A 7 -10.09 13.06 -20.88
C PHE A 7 -8.61 12.67 -20.77
N GLY A 8 -8.26 11.97 -19.71
CA GLY A 8 -6.96 11.35 -19.53
C GLY A 8 -6.78 10.11 -20.41
N SER A 9 -5.58 9.52 -20.38
CA SER A 9 -5.29 8.26 -21.10
C SER A 9 -6.07 7.06 -20.57
N ASP A 10 -6.62 7.16 -19.36
CA ASP A 10 -7.51 6.17 -18.73
C ASP A 10 -8.98 6.30 -19.19
N GLY A 11 -9.31 7.33 -19.97
CA GLY A 11 -10.66 7.59 -20.44
C GLY A 11 -11.58 8.21 -19.39
N LEU A 12 -11.05 8.64 -18.24
CA LEU A 12 -11.77 9.42 -17.24
C LEU A 12 -11.57 10.93 -17.46
N PRO A 13 -12.50 11.79 -17.00
CA PRO A 13 -12.33 13.24 -17.06
C PRO A 13 -11.07 13.71 -16.35
N ASP A 14 -10.23 14.49 -17.03
CA ASP A 14 -9.04 15.13 -16.46
C ASP A 14 -9.32 16.60 -16.21
N TRP A 15 -9.69 16.93 -14.97
CA TRP A 15 -10.09 18.29 -14.59
C TRP A 15 -8.94 19.31 -14.57
N ASP A 16 -7.68 18.86 -14.67
CA ASP A 16 -6.51 19.72 -14.72
C ASP A 16 -6.21 20.20 -16.16
N LEU A 17 -6.80 19.55 -17.17
CA LEU A 17 -6.72 19.98 -18.56
C LEU A 17 -7.74 21.09 -18.88
N ALA A 18 -7.35 21.98 -19.79
CA ALA A 18 -8.25 23.03 -20.26
C ALA A 18 -9.38 22.43 -21.12
N HIS A 19 -10.61 22.86 -20.87
CA HIS A 19 -11.77 22.44 -21.67
C HIS A 19 -11.65 22.93 -23.11
N ASN A 20 -12.01 22.08 -24.07
CA ASN A 20 -12.02 22.45 -25.47
C ASN A 20 -13.37 23.12 -25.81
N GLN A 21 -13.34 24.43 -26.08
CA GLN A 21 -14.54 25.20 -26.41
C GLN A 21 -14.74 25.25 -27.94
N THR A 22 -15.88 24.75 -28.41
CA THR A 22 -16.25 24.77 -29.83
C THR A 22 -17.58 25.51 -30.05
N CYS A 23 -17.78 26.07 -31.24
CA CYS A 23 -19.01 26.77 -31.62
C CYS A 23 -19.93 25.83 -32.41
N HIS A 24 -21.16 25.63 -31.94
CA HIS A 24 -22.21 24.87 -32.62
C HIS A 24 -23.49 25.70 -32.83
N PRO A 25 -24.29 25.40 -33.87
CA PRO A 25 -25.61 25.99 -34.05
C PRO A 25 -26.53 25.78 -32.85
N ILE A 26 -27.39 26.76 -32.54
CA ILE A 26 -28.26 26.72 -31.35
C ILE A 26 -29.34 25.62 -31.42
N ASP A 27 -29.61 25.11 -32.62
CA ASP A 27 -30.57 24.05 -32.92
C ASP A 27 -29.92 22.66 -32.99
N GLN A 28 -28.64 22.53 -32.63
CA GLN A 28 -27.91 21.27 -32.58
C GLN A 28 -27.35 21.03 -31.17
N SER A 29 -27.45 19.79 -30.69
CA SER A 29 -26.75 19.37 -29.48
C SER A 29 -25.24 19.42 -29.70
N CYS A 30 -24.50 19.62 -28.62
CA CYS A 30 -23.04 19.50 -28.66
C CYS A 30 -22.65 18.06 -29.04
N PRO A 31 -21.66 17.86 -29.93
CA PRO A 31 -21.20 16.53 -30.27
C PRO A 31 -20.48 15.91 -29.08
N CYS A 32 -20.67 14.61 -28.88
CA CYS A 32 -19.94 13.86 -27.87
C CYS A 32 -18.51 13.55 -28.35
N HIS A 33 -17.58 13.41 -27.41
CA HIS A 33 -16.23 12.97 -27.73
C HIS A 33 -16.26 11.55 -28.34
N PRO A 34 -15.78 11.32 -29.57
CA PRO A 34 -15.97 10.05 -30.27
C PRO A 34 -15.36 8.85 -29.53
N ASP A 35 -14.23 9.07 -28.85
CA ASP A 35 -13.50 8.00 -28.17
C ASP A 35 -13.95 7.76 -26.72
N HIS A 36 -14.46 8.79 -26.02
CA HIS A 36 -14.67 8.75 -24.57
C HIS A 36 -16.12 8.88 -24.14
N GLU A 37 -17.00 9.35 -25.03
CA GLU A 37 -18.41 9.58 -24.73
C GLU A 37 -19.32 8.88 -25.75
N GLU A 38 -20.52 8.53 -25.32
CA GLU A 38 -21.62 8.01 -26.13
C GLU A 38 -22.81 8.97 -26.06
N LEU A 39 -23.47 9.21 -27.20
CA LEU A 39 -24.65 10.07 -27.26
C LEU A 39 -25.87 9.30 -26.73
N CYS A 40 -26.39 9.75 -25.59
CA CYS A 40 -27.54 9.17 -24.92
C CYS A 40 -28.79 10.03 -25.10
N HIS A 41 -29.95 9.38 -24.99
CA HIS A 41 -31.26 9.97 -25.21
C HIS A 41 -32.23 9.53 -24.13
N ASP A 42 -32.96 10.48 -23.54
CA ASP A 42 -33.99 10.27 -22.53
C ASP A 42 -35.25 11.09 -22.86
N ASN A 43 -36.19 11.09 -21.93
CA ASN A 43 -37.41 11.89 -22.05
C ASN A 43 -37.18 13.40 -21.87
N TRP A 44 -36.00 13.83 -21.45
CA TRP A 44 -35.61 15.23 -21.21
C TRP A 44 -34.70 15.80 -22.30
N GLY A 45 -34.07 14.97 -23.13
CA GLY A 45 -33.26 15.39 -24.26
C GLY A 45 -32.13 14.42 -24.59
N THR A 46 -31.01 14.99 -25.02
CA THR A 46 -29.81 14.28 -25.46
C THR A 46 -28.61 14.75 -24.65
N TRP A 47 -27.78 13.85 -24.14
CA TRP A 47 -26.54 14.18 -23.45
C TRP A 47 -25.41 13.22 -23.82
N CYS A 48 -24.18 13.55 -23.44
CA CYS A 48 -23.01 12.71 -23.68
C CYS A 48 -22.66 11.98 -22.38
N GLN A 49 -22.75 10.64 -22.39
CA GLN A 49 -22.37 9.78 -21.26
C GLN A 49 -20.94 9.30 -21.45
N ILE A 50 -20.13 9.34 -20.40
CA ILE A 50 -18.76 8.85 -20.44
C ILE A 50 -18.78 7.32 -20.54
N LYS A 51 -18.13 6.76 -21.56
CA LYS A 51 -18.08 5.31 -21.82
C LYS A 51 -17.44 4.52 -20.67
N ALA A 52 -16.50 5.13 -19.95
CA ALA A 52 -15.88 4.53 -18.76
C ALA A 52 -16.88 4.32 -17.61
N TYR A 53 -18.00 5.06 -17.59
CA TYR A 53 -19.09 4.88 -16.62
C TYR A 53 -20.18 3.92 -17.11
N GLY A 54 -19.95 3.22 -18.22
CA GLY A 54 -20.90 2.25 -18.80
C GLY A 54 -21.70 2.81 -19.98
N SER A 55 -22.70 2.03 -20.39
CA SER A 55 -23.59 2.36 -21.51
C SER A 55 -24.63 3.43 -21.13
N CYS A 56 -25.29 4.01 -22.13
CA CYS A 56 -26.45 4.88 -21.90
C CYS A 56 -27.52 4.18 -21.03
N PRO A 57 -28.09 4.86 -20.02
CA PRO A 57 -29.24 4.36 -19.27
C PRO A 57 -30.37 3.93 -20.22
N VAL A 58 -31.03 2.81 -19.91
CA VAL A 58 -32.16 2.36 -20.73
C VAL A 58 -33.45 3.08 -20.32
N HIS A 59 -34.20 3.53 -21.32
CA HIS A 59 -35.53 4.08 -21.13
C HIS A 59 -36.60 3.02 -21.38
N CYS A 60 -37.21 2.58 -20.28
CA CYS A 60 -38.30 1.62 -20.31
C CYS A 60 -39.66 2.32 -20.47
N THR A 61 -40.60 1.66 -21.13
CA THR A 61 -41.99 2.15 -21.27
C THR A 61 -42.73 2.07 -19.93
N THR A 62 -43.93 2.67 -19.84
CA THR A 62 -44.71 2.74 -18.59
C THR A 62 -45.18 1.38 -18.04
N ASP A 63 -45.18 0.35 -18.88
CA ASP A 63 -45.48 -1.06 -18.56
C ASP A 63 -44.22 -1.90 -18.29
N GLN A 64 -43.05 -1.26 -18.29
CA GLN A 64 -41.75 -1.87 -18.07
C GLN A 64 -41.04 -1.22 -16.86
N MET A 65 -40.12 -1.96 -16.26
CA MET A 65 -39.21 -1.51 -15.22
C MET A 65 -37.76 -1.61 -15.70
N VAL A 66 -36.89 -0.73 -15.18
CA VAL A 66 -35.44 -0.82 -15.38
C VAL A 66 -34.88 -1.90 -14.46
N CYS A 67 -34.11 -2.80 -15.04
CA CYS A 67 -33.51 -3.95 -14.38
C CYS A 67 -32.00 -3.88 -14.45
N TRP A 68 -31.35 -4.01 -13.31
CA TRP A 68 -29.90 -3.99 -13.18
C TRP A 68 -29.38 -5.42 -13.13
N VAL A 69 -28.67 -5.84 -14.18
CA VAL A 69 -28.11 -7.19 -14.29
C VAL A 69 -26.65 -7.16 -13.84
N ALA A 70 -26.36 -7.88 -12.75
CA ALA A 70 -25.02 -7.97 -12.19
C ALA A 70 -24.09 -8.78 -13.12
N PRO A 71 -22.85 -8.32 -13.35
CA PRO A 71 -21.82 -9.13 -13.98
C PRO A 71 -21.27 -10.16 -12.99
N TYR A 72 -21.05 -11.38 -13.46
CA TYR A 72 -20.51 -12.49 -12.66
C TYR A 72 -19.22 -13.02 -13.28
N ASP A 73 -18.28 -13.44 -12.45
CA ASP A 73 -17.09 -14.19 -12.88
C ASP A 73 -17.41 -15.68 -13.17
N SER A 74 -16.38 -16.48 -13.44
CA SER A 74 -16.53 -17.92 -13.69
C SER A 74 -16.90 -18.73 -12.44
N ASP A 75 -16.71 -18.16 -11.26
CA ASP A 75 -16.96 -18.81 -9.97
C ASP A 75 -18.32 -18.40 -9.38
N GLY A 76 -19.01 -17.43 -9.99
CA GLY A 76 -20.32 -16.94 -9.59
C GLY A 76 -20.28 -15.80 -8.59
N ASN A 77 -19.13 -15.14 -8.43
CA ASN A 77 -19.04 -13.92 -7.63
C ASN A 77 -19.45 -12.70 -8.45
N ILE A 78 -20.12 -11.74 -7.81
CA ILE A 78 -20.48 -10.46 -8.42
C ILE A 78 -19.21 -9.64 -8.64
N LEU A 79 -19.00 -9.18 -9.88
CA LEU A 79 -17.90 -8.30 -10.24
C LEU A 79 -18.30 -6.84 -10.03
N TYR A 80 -18.19 -6.34 -8.79
CA TYR A 80 -18.59 -4.97 -8.44
C TYR A 80 -17.85 -3.88 -9.24
N ASP A 81 -16.64 -4.16 -9.71
CA ASP A 81 -15.83 -3.23 -10.51
C ASP A 81 -16.14 -3.28 -12.01
N THR A 82 -17.03 -4.19 -12.44
CA THR A 82 -17.48 -4.29 -13.83
C THR A 82 -18.80 -3.55 -13.99
N ALA A 83 -18.99 -2.86 -15.12
CA ALA A 83 -20.21 -2.13 -15.40
C ALA A 83 -21.43 -3.07 -15.38
N TRP A 84 -22.45 -2.69 -14.60
CA TRP A 84 -23.73 -3.38 -14.56
C TRP A 84 -24.52 -3.10 -15.84
N THR A 85 -25.28 -4.09 -16.31
CA THR A 85 -26.08 -3.91 -17.53
C THR A 85 -27.51 -3.55 -17.14
N GLU A 86 -27.96 -2.37 -17.52
CA GLU A 86 -29.37 -2.01 -17.41
C GLU A 86 -30.18 -2.62 -18.58
N THR A 87 -31.34 -3.20 -18.29
CA THR A 87 -32.28 -3.74 -19.28
C THR A 87 -33.73 -3.37 -18.94
N CYS A 88 -34.62 -3.38 -19.92
CA CYS A 88 -36.05 -3.20 -19.67
C CYS A 88 -36.78 -4.54 -19.61
N ALA A 89 -37.61 -4.74 -18.58
CA ALA A 89 -38.47 -5.91 -18.44
C ALA A 89 -39.91 -5.50 -18.12
N ASN A 90 -40.91 -6.29 -18.53
CA ASN A 90 -42.30 -5.98 -18.20
C ASN A 90 -42.51 -6.05 -16.69
N ILE A 91 -43.33 -5.15 -16.14
CA ILE A 91 -43.59 -5.10 -14.69
C ILE A 91 -44.16 -6.43 -14.18
N THR A 92 -44.94 -7.14 -15.01
CA THR A 92 -45.54 -8.43 -14.66
C THR A 92 -44.57 -9.60 -14.65
N ASP A 93 -43.47 -9.49 -15.41
CA ASP A 93 -42.53 -10.60 -15.62
C ASP A 93 -41.35 -10.52 -14.64
N GLY A 94 -41.08 -9.32 -14.11
CA GLY A 94 -39.93 -9.05 -13.24
C GLY A 94 -38.63 -8.88 -14.01
N CYS A 95 -37.56 -8.57 -13.29
CA CYS A 95 -36.24 -8.52 -13.89
C CYS A 95 -35.74 -9.93 -14.27
N PRO A 96 -35.13 -10.09 -15.46
CA PRO A 96 -34.59 -11.37 -15.88
C PRO A 96 -33.36 -11.72 -15.05
N CYS A 97 -33.39 -12.88 -14.39
CA CYS A 97 -32.27 -13.35 -13.59
C CYS A 97 -31.26 -14.11 -14.46
N ASN A 98 -29.98 -13.98 -14.13
CA ASN A 98 -28.94 -14.80 -14.73
C ASN A 98 -29.16 -16.27 -14.36
N ALA A 99 -29.67 -17.09 -15.28
CA ALA A 99 -30.04 -18.47 -14.99
C ALA A 99 -28.89 -19.38 -14.50
N GLN A 100 -27.63 -18.96 -14.66
CA GLN A 100 -26.46 -19.67 -14.15
C GLN A 100 -26.15 -19.34 -12.68
N TRP A 101 -26.41 -18.10 -12.25
CA TRP A 101 -25.91 -17.56 -10.96
C TRP A 101 -27.00 -17.01 -10.05
N GLU A 102 -28.19 -16.77 -10.60
CA GLU A 102 -29.33 -16.20 -9.90
C GLU A 102 -30.58 -17.06 -10.09
N ARG A 103 -31.48 -16.97 -9.13
CA ARG A 103 -32.85 -17.50 -9.20
C ARG A 103 -33.84 -16.36 -9.04
N GLN A 104 -35.00 -16.50 -9.67
CA GLN A 104 -36.09 -15.56 -9.47
C GLN A 104 -36.79 -15.86 -8.13
N CYS A 105 -36.80 -14.88 -7.25
CA CYS A 105 -37.48 -14.91 -5.96
C CYS A 105 -38.68 -13.95 -5.98
N THR A 106 -39.72 -14.28 -5.21
CA THR A 106 -40.89 -13.42 -5.04
C THR A 106 -41.06 -13.10 -3.57
N SER A 107 -41.05 -11.82 -3.21
CA SER A 107 -41.36 -11.36 -1.85
C SER A 107 -42.26 -10.12 -1.93
N HIS A 108 -43.31 -10.08 -1.10
CA HIS A 108 -44.27 -8.98 -1.05
C HIS A 108 -44.91 -8.61 -2.41
N GLY A 109 -45.06 -9.60 -3.29
CA GLY A 109 -45.66 -9.41 -4.63
C GLY A 109 -44.71 -8.84 -5.69
N TYR A 110 -43.42 -8.66 -5.38
CA TYR A 110 -42.39 -8.27 -6.34
C TYR A 110 -41.45 -9.45 -6.61
N THR A 111 -41.07 -9.60 -7.88
CA THR A 111 -40.07 -10.56 -8.31
C THR A 111 -38.70 -9.90 -8.45
N TYR A 112 -37.67 -10.48 -7.85
CA TYR A 112 -36.27 -10.03 -7.93
C TYR A 112 -35.34 -11.23 -8.11
N CYS A 113 -34.07 -10.96 -8.36
CA CYS A 113 -33.05 -11.97 -8.57
C CYS A 113 -32.17 -12.10 -7.33
N GLU A 114 -32.04 -13.32 -6.82
CA GLU A 114 -31.19 -13.65 -5.68
C GLU A 114 -30.14 -14.67 -6.12
N SER A 115 -28.97 -14.68 -5.49
CA SER A 115 -27.92 -15.65 -5.79
C SER A 115 -28.44 -17.09 -5.68
N ILE A 116 -28.05 -17.99 -6.60
CA ILE A 116 -28.42 -19.42 -6.48
C ILE A 116 -27.81 -20.09 -5.25
N PHE A 117 -26.78 -19.50 -4.66
CA PHE A 117 -26.15 -19.99 -3.45
C PHE A 117 -26.95 -19.62 -2.19
N GLY A 118 -27.80 -18.60 -2.26
CA GLY A 118 -28.78 -18.26 -1.22
C GLY A 118 -30.13 -18.94 -1.44
N SER A 119 -30.90 -19.11 -0.36
CA SER A 119 -32.33 -19.36 -0.47
C SER A 119 -33.07 -18.06 -0.77
N CYS A 120 -34.19 -18.12 -1.50
CA CYS A 120 -35.08 -16.97 -1.57
C CYS A 120 -35.58 -16.63 -0.15
N PRO A 121 -35.53 -15.35 0.26
CA PRO A 121 -36.14 -14.90 1.50
C PRO A 121 -37.57 -15.40 1.65
N VAL A 122 -37.91 -15.88 2.84
CA VAL A 122 -39.25 -16.42 3.10
C VAL A 122 -40.21 -15.27 3.37
N ASP A 123 -41.26 -15.14 2.54
CA ASP A 123 -42.34 -14.18 2.78
C ASP A 123 -43.26 -14.70 3.91
N CYS A 124 -43.05 -14.16 5.11
CA CYS A 124 -43.79 -14.52 6.31
C CYS A 124 -45.04 -13.66 6.55
N GLY A 125 -45.37 -12.75 5.64
CA GLY A 125 -46.49 -11.81 5.81
C GLY A 125 -46.31 -10.93 7.04
N ASP A 126 -47.24 -11.02 7.99
CA ASP A 126 -47.21 -10.27 9.26
C ASP A 126 -46.37 -10.95 10.36
N ALA A 127 -45.88 -12.17 10.12
CA ALA A 127 -45.02 -12.87 11.08
C ALA A 127 -43.55 -12.48 10.86
N ASP A 128 -42.77 -12.44 11.94
CA ASP A 128 -41.33 -12.16 11.86
C ASP A 128 -40.57 -13.30 11.16
N THR A 129 -39.46 -12.95 10.50
CA THR A 129 -38.55 -13.92 9.88
C THR A 129 -37.53 -14.41 10.90
N CYS A 130 -37.36 -15.73 10.97
CA CYS A 130 -36.38 -16.43 11.78
C CYS A 130 -35.18 -16.80 10.92
N TYR A 131 -33.99 -16.34 11.30
CA TYR A 131 -32.75 -16.66 10.61
C TYR A 131 -32.06 -17.86 11.27
N HIS A 132 -31.68 -18.83 10.45
CA HIS A 132 -30.93 -20.01 10.87
C HIS A 132 -29.48 -19.87 10.43
N TYR A 133 -28.62 -19.35 11.32
CA TYR A 133 -27.28 -18.87 10.96
C TYR A 133 -26.35 -19.97 10.43
N ASN A 134 -26.51 -21.22 10.89
CA ASN A 134 -25.64 -22.32 10.46
C ASN A 134 -26.01 -22.88 9.08
N SER A 135 -27.30 -22.94 8.76
CA SER A 135 -27.77 -23.41 7.46
C SER A 135 -27.93 -22.30 6.43
N GLY A 136 -27.98 -21.04 6.88
CA GLY A 136 -28.37 -19.89 6.07
C GLY A 136 -29.85 -19.89 5.68
N ASN A 137 -30.66 -20.78 6.27
CA ASN A 137 -32.09 -20.85 5.97
C ASN A 137 -32.87 -19.76 6.70
N GLU A 138 -34.04 -19.43 6.16
CA GLU A 138 -35.02 -18.59 6.83
C GLU A 138 -36.31 -19.39 7.06
N SER A 139 -37.00 -19.12 8.17
CA SER A 139 -38.32 -19.67 8.46
C SER A 139 -39.25 -18.60 9.05
N CYS A 140 -40.55 -18.85 9.10
CA CYS A 140 -41.49 -17.92 9.71
C CYS A 140 -41.65 -18.19 11.20
N ALA A 141 -41.61 -17.12 12.00
CA ALA A 141 -41.88 -17.18 13.42
C ALA A 141 -43.31 -17.71 13.68
N THR A 142 -43.42 -18.50 14.74
CA THR A 142 -44.72 -18.93 15.29
C THR A 142 -45.17 -17.97 16.38
N SER A 143 -46.36 -18.19 16.95
CA SER A 143 -46.81 -17.43 18.13
C SER A 143 -45.90 -17.59 19.37
N SER A 144 -44.99 -18.55 19.36
CA SER A 144 -43.97 -18.78 20.40
C SER A 144 -42.56 -18.31 19.99
N GLY A 145 -42.42 -17.67 18.82
CA GLY A 145 -41.15 -17.30 18.22
C GLY A 145 -40.62 -18.34 17.24
N CYS A 146 -39.31 -18.33 17.03
CA CYS A 146 -38.58 -19.15 16.07
C CYS A 146 -38.45 -20.61 16.51
N VAL A 147 -38.54 -21.51 15.53
CA VAL A 147 -38.34 -22.96 15.73
C VAL A 147 -36.93 -23.31 15.29
N CYS A 148 -36.01 -23.44 16.24
CA CYS A 148 -34.59 -23.58 15.95
C CYS A 148 -34.20 -24.96 15.39
N GLU A 149 -33.16 -24.98 14.56
CA GLU A 149 -32.58 -26.20 14.02
C GLU A 149 -31.80 -26.97 15.11
N SER A 150 -31.43 -28.23 14.84
CA SER A 150 -30.86 -29.13 15.86
C SER A 150 -29.48 -28.71 16.40
N ASP A 151 -28.78 -27.86 15.67
CA ASP A 151 -27.46 -27.29 15.95
C ASP A 151 -27.55 -25.84 16.47
N GLU A 152 -28.76 -25.36 16.72
CA GLU A 152 -29.05 -24.05 17.27
C GLU A 152 -29.59 -24.16 18.70
N ILE A 153 -29.32 -23.14 19.49
CA ILE A 153 -29.94 -22.97 20.80
C ILE A 153 -31.13 -22.01 20.68
N SER A 154 -32.26 -22.41 21.28
CA SER A 154 -33.47 -21.60 21.38
C SER A 154 -33.42 -20.75 22.64
N CYS A 155 -33.42 -19.44 22.45
CA CYS A 155 -33.26 -18.46 23.50
C CYS A 155 -34.47 -17.53 23.55
N ASN A 156 -35.09 -17.39 24.72
CA ASN A 156 -36.21 -16.47 24.86
C ASN A 156 -35.69 -15.04 24.95
N ASN A 157 -36.11 -14.19 24.02
CA ASN A 157 -35.91 -12.77 24.11
C ASN A 157 -36.75 -12.24 25.29
N PRO A 158 -36.16 -11.57 26.30
CA PRO A 158 -36.85 -11.14 27.50
C PRO A 158 -37.87 -10.02 27.24
N ASP A 159 -37.69 -9.23 26.19
CA ASP A 159 -38.58 -8.11 25.86
C ASP A 159 -39.86 -8.60 25.17
N THR A 160 -39.72 -9.54 24.24
CA THR A 160 -40.86 -10.07 23.46
C THR A 160 -41.46 -11.33 24.06
N GLY A 161 -40.69 -12.06 24.88
CA GLY A 161 -41.02 -13.39 25.37
C GLY A 161 -41.00 -14.49 24.29
N LEU A 162 -40.53 -14.16 23.08
CA LEU A 162 -40.47 -15.08 21.94
C LEU A 162 -39.11 -15.75 21.85
N ALA A 163 -39.09 -16.98 21.34
CA ALA A 163 -37.85 -17.70 21.07
C ALA A 163 -37.12 -17.13 19.84
N GLU A 164 -35.80 -17.00 19.94
CA GLU A 164 -34.84 -16.66 18.88
C GLU A 164 -33.78 -17.77 18.79
N CYS A 165 -33.16 -17.93 17.63
CA CYS A 165 -32.25 -19.04 17.34
C CYS A 165 -30.82 -18.55 17.16
N TYR A 166 -29.88 -19.22 17.83
CA TYR A 166 -28.45 -18.89 17.77
C TYR A 166 -27.59 -20.13 17.53
N PRO A 167 -26.46 -20.03 16.81
CA PRO A 167 -25.51 -21.12 16.68
C PRO A 167 -25.01 -21.60 18.04
N SER A 168 -25.15 -22.90 18.31
CA SER A 168 -24.63 -23.50 19.55
C SER A 168 -23.09 -23.42 19.63
N GLU A 169 -22.40 -23.33 18.50
CA GLU A 169 -20.95 -23.15 18.42
C GLU A 169 -20.47 -21.75 18.88
N TRP A 170 -21.26 -20.70 18.64
CA TRP A 170 -20.91 -19.33 19.04
C TRP A 170 -21.17 -19.09 20.53
N TYR A 171 -22.14 -19.81 21.08
CA TYR A 171 -22.53 -19.70 22.49
C TYR A 171 -22.46 -21.06 23.19
N PRO A 172 -21.26 -21.64 23.36
CA PRO A 172 -21.08 -22.96 23.98
C PRO A 172 -21.52 -22.99 25.45
N SER A 173 -21.65 -21.82 26.09
CA SER A 173 -22.08 -21.64 27.47
C SER A 173 -23.59 -21.45 27.65
N GLY A 174 -24.38 -21.41 26.56
CA GLY A 174 -25.84 -21.26 26.62
C GLY A 174 -26.35 -20.09 25.78
N CYS A 175 -27.47 -19.49 26.17
CA CYS A 175 -28.02 -18.35 25.43
C CYS A 175 -27.18 -17.09 25.61
N PRO A 176 -27.07 -16.23 24.58
CA PRO A 176 -26.54 -14.89 24.76
C PRO A 176 -27.33 -14.15 25.86
N VAL A 177 -26.66 -13.25 26.55
CA VAL A 177 -27.29 -12.45 27.58
C VAL A 177 -28.11 -11.35 26.92
N PHE A 178 -29.42 -11.39 27.13
CA PHE A 178 -30.32 -10.32 26.72
C PHE A 178 -30.66 -9.46 27.92
N CYS A 179 -30.43 -8.16 27.78
CA CYS A 179 -30.75 -7.19 28.81
C CYS A 179 -32.07 -6.52 28.47
N ALA A 180 -32.90 -6.30 29.49
CA ALA A 180 -34.13 -5.55 29.33
C ALA A 180 -33.83 -4.11 28.86
N HIS A 181 -34.83 -3.42 28.33
CA HIS A 181 -34.66 -2.04 27.84
C HIS A 181 -34.13 -1.04 28.89
N ASP A 182 -34.32 -1.29 30.19
CA ASP A 182 -33.80 -0.50 31.31
C ASP A 182 -32.48 -1.02 31.89
N GLU A 183 -31.89 -2.03 31.26
CA GLU A 183 -30.61 -2.64 31.60
C GLU A 183 -29.57 -2.39 30.50
N MET A 184 -28.31 -2.48 30.90
CA MET A 184 -27.14 -2.36 30.04
C MET A 184 -26.44 -3.69 29.90
N TYR A 185 -25.86 -3.87 28.71
CA TYR A 185 -24.95 -4.96 28.41
C TYR A 185 -23.55 -4.67 28.95
N CYS A 186 -23.15 -5.35 30.02
CA CYS A 186 -21.84 -5.22 30.63
C CYS A 186 -21.08 -6.54 30.54
N SER A 187 -19.74 -6.48 30.65
CA SER A 187 -18.91 -7.67 30.55
C SER A 187 -17.92 -7.79 31.71
N VAL A 188 -17.69 -9.02 32.15
CA VAL A 188 -16.57 -9.38 33.01
C VAL A 188 -15.44 -9.86 32.11
N VAL A 189 -14.29 -9.20 32.21
CA VAL A 189 -13.10 -9.56 31.45
C VAL A 189 -12.28 -10.58 32.25
N SER A 190 -11.96 -11.69 31.61
CA SER A 190 -11.09 -12.75 32.12
C SER A 190 -10.07 -13.14 31.05
N PHE A 191 -9.08 -13.95 31.40
CA PHE A 191 -8.07 -14.44 30.46
C PHE A 191 -7.92 -15.96 30.56
N ASP A 192 -7.78 -16.62 29.42
CA ASP A 192 -7.48 -18.05 29.37
C ASP A 192 -6.01 -18.33 29.70
N SER A 193 -5.62 -19.61 29.74
CA SER A 193 -4.24 -20.02 30.04
C SER A 193 -3.20 -19.58 29.01
N ASN A 194 -3.63 -19.16 27.82
CA ASN A 194 -2.77 -18.67 26.74
C ASN A 194 -2.71 -17.14 26.70
N GLY A 195 -3.43 -16.45 27.59
CA GLY A 195 -3.53 -15.00 27.62
C GLY A 195 -4.59 -14.42 26.67
N TYR A 196 -5.46 -15.25 26.09
CA TYR A 196 -6.57 -14.75 25.28
C TYR A 196 -7.68 -14.20 26.18
N MET A 197 -8.19 -13.03 25.79
CA MET A 197 -9.27 -12.37 26.49
C MET A 197 -10.59 -13.13 26.31
N LEU A 198 -11.26 -13.39 27.43
CA LEU A 198 -12.57 -14.02 27.52
C LEU A 198 -13.56 -13.01 28.10
N TRP A 199 -14.73 -12.91 27.49
CA TRP A 199 -15.80 -12.01 27.90
C TRP A 199 -16.95 -12.83 28.45
N GLN A 200 -17.41 -12.49 29.66
CA GLN A 200 -18.66 -13.01 30.19
C GLN A 200 -19.63 -11.86 30.40
N ASP A 201 -20.67 -11.83 29.58
CA ASP A 201 -21.63 -10.75 29.60
C ASP A 201 -22.66 -10.92 30.73
N TYR A 202 -23.20 -9.80 31.20
CA TYR A 202 -24.22 -9.73 32.23
C TYR A 202 -25.02 -8.43 32.09
N CYS A 203 -26.25 -8.44 32.60
CA CYS A 203 -27.10 -7.27 32.60
C CYS A 203 -26.96 -6.46 33.89
N LEU A 204 -26.90 -5.15 33.75
CA LEU A 204 -26.81 -4.21 34.85
C LEU A 204 -27.87 -3.13 34.67
N ASN A 205 -28.64 -2.81 35.72
CA ASN A 205 -29.63 -1.73 35.65
C ASN A 205 -28.96 -0.40 35.22
N GLY A 206 -29.39 0.16 34.08
CA GLY A 206 -28.75 1.31 33.47
C GLY A 206 -28.97 2.59 34.26
N GLU A 207 -30.19 2.83 34.76
CA GLU A 207 -30.52 4.02 35.54
C GLU A 207 -29.75 4.09 36.87
N ALA A 208 -29.55 2.94 37.53
CA ALA A 208 -28.80 2.86 38.78
C ALA A 208 -27.30 3.12 38.61
N ASN A 209 -26.77 3.00 37.39
CA ASN A 209 -25.34 3.11 37.08
C ASN A 209 -25.03 4.24 36.08
N ASP A 210 -25.93 5.21 35.94
CA ASP A 210 -25.78 6.38 35.05
C ASP A 210 -25.43 5.99 33.60
N TRP A 211 -26.00 4.88 33.14
CA TRP A 211 -25.74 4.29 31.83
C TRP A 211 -24.24 4.01 31.54
N TRP A 212 -23.47 3.59 32.56
CA TRP A 212 -22.10 3.11 32.42
C TRP A 212 -21.89 1.71 33.04
N CYS A 213 -21.37 0.77 32.25
CA CYS A 213 -20.81 -0.50 32.74
C CYS A 213 -19.49 -0.32 33.49
N PRO A 214 -19.41 -0.64 34.80
CA PRO A 214 -18.15 -0.63 35.52
C PRO A 214 -17.22 -1.70 34.95
N VAL A 215 -15.94 -1.37 34.81
CA VAL A 215 -14.93 -2.35 34.41
C VAL A 215 -14.88 -3.43 35.48
N THR A 216 -15.21 -4.66 35.11
CA THR A 216 -15.23 -5.79 36.04
C THR A 216 -14.24 -6.83 35.55
N CYS A 217 -13.23 -7.13 36.36
CA CYS A 217 -12.21 -8.11 36.04
C CYS A 217 -12.45 -9.37 36.88
N ASP A 218 -12.28 -10.54 36.27
CA ASP A 218 -12.26 -11.80 37.02
C ASP A 218 -10.96 -11.85 37.84
N ASN A 219 -11.07 -11.72 39.16
CA ASN A 219 -9.94 -11.71 40.09
C ASN A 219 -9.10 -13.01 40.09
N THR A 220 -9.53 -14.07 39.39
CA THR A 220 -8.78 -15.32 39.27
C THR A 220 -7.82 -15.34 38.08
N THR A 221 -8.07 -14.53 37.05
CA THR A 221 -7.33 -14.53 35.78
C THR A 221 -6.88 -13.14 35.33
N ALA A 222 -7.54 -12.09 35.84
CA ALA A 222 -7.32 -10.70 35.50
C ALA A 222 -7.10 -9.83 36.75
N GLN A 223 -6.46 -8.68 36.55
CA GLN A 223 -6.41 -7.58 37.51
C GLN A 223 -6.88 -6.29 36.85
N LYS A 224 -7.50 -5.40 37.64
CA LYS A 224 -7.92 -4.07 37.20
C LYS A 224 -6.73 -3.11 37.24
N CYS A 225 -6.52 -2.41 36.14
CA CYS A 225 -5.54 -1.34 35.96
C CYS A 225 -6.24 -0.03 35.61
N GLY A 226 -5.50 1.09 35.65
CA GLY A 226 -6.04 2.43 35.45
C GLY A 226 -6.45 3.12 36.74
N THR A 227 -7.03 4.31 36.63
CA THR A 227 -7.44 5.12 37.79
C THR A 227 -8.83 4.69 38.27
N PRO A 228 -9.02 4.35 39.57
CA PRO A 228 -10.32 3.94 40.07
C PRO A 228 -11.47 4.92 39.75
N GLY A 229 -12.46 4.46 38.99
CA GLY A 229 -13.64 5.23 38.56
C GLY A 229 -13.42 6.16 37.36
N ALA A 230 -12.31 6.06 36.64
CA ALA A 230 -12.05 6.83 35.43
C ALA A 230 -12.22 5.98 34.15
N PHE A 231 -12.26 6.65 33.00
CA PHE A 231 -12.40 6.00 31.68
C PHE A 231 -11.16 5.18 31.26
N ASP A 232 -10.04 5.30 31.97
CA ASP A 232 -8.82 4.51 31.73
C ASP A 232 -8.80 3.17 32.48
N GLU A 233 -9.84 2.85 33.26
CA GLU A 233 -9.95 1.52 33.86
C GLU A 233 -9.99 0.44 32.77
N HIS A 234 -9.18 -0.61 32.93
CA HIS A 234 -9.19 -1.78 32.05
C HIS A 234 -8.69 -3.01 32.82
N CYS A 235 -8.90 -4.19 32.26
CA CYS A 235 -8.42 -5.44 32.82
C CYS A 235 -7.21 -5.93 32.03
N VAL A 236 -6.16 -6.38 32.74
CA VAL A 236 -5.01 -7.08 32.16
C VAL A 236 -4.86 -8.45 32.80
N SER A 237 -4.13 -9.35 32.15
CA SER A 237 -3.84 -10.67 32.72
C SER A 237 -3.08 -10.55 34.04
N LEU A 238 -3.30 -11.47 34.98
CA LEU A 238 -2.47 -11.57 36.20
C LEU A 238 -0.98 -11.84 35.92
N SER A 239 -0.64 -12.31 34.71
CA SER A 239 0.75 -12.49 34.28
C SER A 239 1.42 -11.19 33.81
N GLU A 240 0.65 -10.15 33.54
CA GLU A 240 1.12 -8.85 33.06
C GLU A 240 1.17 -7.84 34.21
N THR A 241 1.98 -6.81 34.07
CA THR A 241 1.97 -5.66 34.99
C THR A 241 1.01 -4.60 34.45
N CYS A 242 0.26 -3.95 35.34
CA CYS A 242 -0.57 -2.82 34.93
C CYS A 242 0.27 -1.76 34.18
N PRO A 243 -0.19 -1.30 33.00
CA PRO A 243 0.43 -0.18 32.31
C PRO A 243 0.55 1.03 33.23
N VAL A 244 1.62 1.80 33.07
CA VAL A 244 1.85 2.97 33.92
C VAL A 244 0.83 4.05 33.54
N SER A 245 -0.19 4.26 34.38
CA SER A 245 -1.10 5.40 34.23
C SER A 245 -0.48 6.64 34.88
N CYS A 246 -0.18 7.65 34.06
CA CYS A 246 0.40 8.91 34.49
C CYS A 246 -0.69 9.98 34.58
N THR A 247 -0.81 10.66 35.72
CA THR A 247 -1.59 11.92 35.82
C THR A 247 -0.88 13.11 35.16
N GLU A 248 0.37 12.91 34.74
CA GLU A 248 1.27 13.88 34.11
C GLU A 248 1.53 13.48 32.64
N GLN A 249 2.73 13.73 32.11
CA GLN A 249 3.11 13.20 30.79
C GLN A 249 3.65 11.78 30.90
N TYR A 250 3.23 10.96 29.96
CA TYR A 250 3.65 9.58 29.81
C TYR A 250 4.94 9.50 28.99
N CYS A 251 5.94 8.77 29.48
CA CYS A 251 7.28 8.72 28.94
C CYS A 251 7.68 7.30 28.56
N TRP A 252 8.30 7.16 27.39
CA TRP A 252 8.93 5.94 26.91
C TRP A 252 10.45 6.12 26.92
N ALA A 253 11.14 5.25 27.64
CA ALA A 253 12.59 5.27 27.77
C ALA A 253 13.18 3.97 27.21
N ASP A 254 13.78 4.04 26.03
CA ASP A 254 14.43 2.87 25.42
C ASP A 254 15.74 2.52 26.13
N ASN A 255 15.92 1.23 26.41
CA ASN A 255 17.13 0.67 26.98
C ASN A 255 17.95 -0.02 25.88
N TYR A 256 19.27 0.17 25.93
CA TYR A 256 20.19 -0.34 24.93
C TYR A 256 21.26 -1.23 25.54
N ALA A 257 21.82 -2.14 24.74
CA ALA A 257 23.03 -2.86 25.05
C ALA A 257 24.27 -1.97 24.90
N ALA A 258 25.42 -2.42 25.42
CA ALA A 258 26.66 -1.64 25.38
C ALA A 258 27.19 -1.37 23.95
N ASN A 259 26.76 -2.15 22.95
CA ASN A 259 27.07 -1.93 21.54
C ASN A 259 26.06 -1.04 20.81
N GLY A 260 24.98 -0.62 21.48
CA GLY A 260 23.95 0.25 20.92
C GLY A 260 22.69 -0.47 20.41
N ASP A 261 22.62 -1.79 20.51
CA ASP A 261 21.42 -2.55 20.12
C ASP A 261 20.28 -2.30 21.11
N TRP A 262 19.05 -2.18 20.61
CA TRP A 262 17.86 -2.02 21.44
C TRP A 262 17.54 -3.31 22.22
N ILE A 263 17.17 -3.18 23.50
CA ILE A 263 16.82 -4.31 24.39
C ILE A 263 15.31 -4.34 24.63
N ASP A 264 14.79 -3.28 25.23
CA ASP A 264 13.39 -3.10 25.61
C ASP A 264 13.13 -1.60 25.83
N SER A 265 11.90 -1.27 26.24
CA SER A 265 11.50 0.08 26.59
C SER A 265 10.88 0.06 27.99
N ALA A 266 11.21 1.07 28.79
CA ALA A 266 10.62 1.28 30.11
C ALA A 266 9.62 2.44 30.06
N GLU A 267 8.42 2.18 30.57
CA GLU A 267 7.39 3.19 30.73
C GLU A 267 7.59 3.94 32.05
N SER A 268 7.46 5.26 32.03
CA SER A 268 7.58 6.10 33.21
C SER A 268 6.70 7.35 33.10
N CYS A 269 6.56 8.08 34.21
CA CYS A 269 5.92 9.39 34.23
C CYS A 269 6.96 10.48 34.45
N ALA A 270 6.75 11.63 33.82
CA ALA A 270 7.47 12.86 34.13
C ALA A 270 6.48 14.02 34.26
N SER A 271 6.90 15.10 34.93
CA SER A 271 6.07 16.30 35.08
C SER A 271 5.84 16.98 33.73
N TRP A 272 4.70 17.65 33.56
CA TRP A 272 4.44 18.45 32.34
C TRP A 272 5.54 19.51 32.11
N GLY A 273 6.20 19.44 30.96
CA GLY A 273 7.26 20.37 30.57
C GLY A 273 8.67 19.99 31.03
N GLU A 274 8.83 18.87 31.74
CA GLU A 274 10.14 18.23 31.92
C GLU A 274 10.45 17.32 30.72
N ASP A 275 11.71 17.00 30.47
CA ASP A 275 12.07 16.01 29.45
C ASP A 275 11.96 14.60 30.05
N CYS A 276 11.38 13.65 29.29
CA CYS A 276 11.38 12.24 29.65
C CYS A 276 12.80 11.71 29.94
N PRO A 277 12.98 10.86 30.99
CA PRO A 277 14.27 10.25 31.26
C PRO A 277 14.69 9.32 30.12
N CYS A 278 15.99 9.23 29.85
CA CYS A 278 16.51 8.22 28.93
C CYS A 278 16.71 6.89 29.67
N GLY A 279 16.55 5.77 28.96
CA GLY A 279 16.74 4.44 29.51
C GLY A 279 18.22 4.09 29.71
N ASP A 280 18.46 2.86 30.14
CA ASP A 280 19.80 2.33 30.38
C ASP A 280 20.65 2.32 29.10
N ASN A 281 21.91 2.73 29.23
CA ASN A 281 22.84 2.96 28.12
C ASN A 281 22.34 3.91 27.03
N ALA A 282 21.33 4.76 27.30
CA ALA A 282 20.93 5.84 26.41
C ALA A 282 21.52 7.19 26.85
N VAL A 283 21.75 8.07 25.89
CA VAL A 283 22.17 9.47 26.09
C VAL A 283 21.09 10.41 25.55
N ARG A 284 20.81 11.48 26.30
CA ARG A 284 19.89 12.53 25.88
C ARG A 284 20.55 13.44 24.85
N CYS A 285 19.87 13.65 23.75
CA CYS A 285 20.26 14.50 22.65
C CYS A 285 19.19 15.56 22.44
N ASN A 286 19.61 16.77 22.08
CA ASN A 286 18.71 17.87 21.81
C ASN A 286 18.70 18.12 20.32
N ASP A 287 17.51 18.12 19.71
CA ASP A 287 17.36 18.56 18.33
C ASP A 287 17.42 20.10 18.30
N PRO A 288 18.45 20.71 17.70
CA PRO A 288 18.58 22.16 17.70
C PRO A 288 17.63 22.86 16.72
N PHE A 289 16.97 22.12 15.82
CA PHE A 289 16.01 22.68 14.86
C PHE A 289 14.61 22.76 15.46
N PHE A 290 14.19 21.73 16.17
CA PHE A 290 12.83 21.62 16.72
C PHE A 290 12.77 21.88 18.23
N GLY A 291 13.91 21.92 18.92
CA GLY A 291 14.01 22.26 20.33
C GLY A 291 13.47 21.18 21.29
N TYR A 292 13.28 19.94 20.83
CA TYR A 292 12.91 18.82 21.69
C TYR A 292 14.12 17.93 22.00
N SER A 293 14.04 17.24 23.13
CA SER A 293 15.02 16.25 23.57
C SER A 293 14.58 14.85 23.16
N TYR A 294 15.51 14.00 22.73
CA TYR A 294 15.30 12.59 22.42
C TYR A 294 16.46 11.75 22.96
N CYS A 295 16.28 10.44 23.05
CA CYS A 295 17.28 9.53 23.58
C CYS A 295 17.86 8.68 22.45
N THR A 296 19.18 8.47 22.47
CA THR A 296 19.90 7.59 21.53
C THR A 296 20.83 6.66 22.29
N PRO A 297 21.33 5.57 21.70
CA PRO A 297 22.30 4.72 22.36
C PRO A 297 23.61 5.46 22.63
N THR A 298 24.14 5.32 23.85
CA THR A 298 25.44 5.92 24.24
C THR A 298 26.59 5.47 23.34
N ALA A 299 26.50 4.25 22.77
CA ALA A 299 27.47 3.71 21.83
C ALA A 299 27.59 4.54 20.53
N TYR A 300 26.50 5.17 20.09
CA TYR A 300 26.48 6.03 18.91
C TYR A 300 26.65 7.50 19.28
N GLY A 301 26.23 7.89 20.49
CA GLY A 301 26.24 9.28 20.93
C GLY A 301 25.15 10.10 20.23
N CYS A 302 25.16 11.41 20.47
CA CYS A 302 24.21 12.29 19.81
C CYS A 302 24.62 12.57 18.36
N PRO A 303 23.68 12.52 17.40
CA PRO A 303 23.92 12.94 16.03
C PRO A 303 24.55 14.33 15.99
N LEU A 304 25.58 14.48 15.15
CA LEU A 304 26.24 15.76 14.99
C LEU A 304 25.35 16.68 14.15
N VAL A 305 24.91 17.78 14.74
CA VAL A 305 24.13 18.79 14.02
C VAL A 305 24.97 20.02 13.75
N CYS A 306 25.18 20.31 12.48
CA CYS A 306 25.93 21.48 12.01
C CYS A 306 24.98 22.65 11.71
N ASP A 307 25.45 23.89 11.88
CA ASP A 307 24.69 25.09 11.49
C ASP A 307 24.42 25.05 9.97
N PRO A 308 23.17 24.95 9.50
CA PRO A 308 22.87 24.74 8.09
C PRO A 308 23.23 25.92 7.18
N VAL A 309 23.52 27.09 7.77
CA VAL A 309 23.89 28.31 7.04
C VAL A 309 25.40 28.49 7.00
N LYS A 310 26.10 28.14 8.09
CA LYS A 310 27.53 28.42 8.24
C LYS A 310 28.42 27.20 8.07
N GLU A 311 27.87 26.01 8.26
CA GLU A 311 28.59 24.76 8.34
C GLU A 311 27.97 23.68 7.44
N LYS A 312 28.76 22.65 7.16
CA LYS A 312 28.33 21.42 6.49
C LYS A 312 28.88 20.24 7.28
N THR A 313 28.14 19.14 7.29
CA THR A 313 28.58 17.88 7.89
C THR A 313 29.59 17.21 6.97
N CYS A 314 30.72 16.82 7.54
CA CYS A 314 31.80 16.14 6.85
C CYS A 314 31.96 14.72 7.38
N TYR A 315 31.98 13.76 6.45
CA TYR A 315 32.16 12.33 6.73
C TYR A 315 33.54 11.90 6.20
N PRO A 316 34.56 11.76 7.07
CA PRO A 316 35.89 11.36 6.63
C PRO A 316 35.91 9.84 6.34
N ILE A 317 35.40 9.47 5.16
CA ILE A 317 35.41 8.08 4.69
C ILE A 317 36.86 7.64 4.44
N SER A 318 37.20 6.43 4.90
CA SER A 318 38.49 5.79 4.68
C SER A 318 38.34 4.61 3.73
N PHE A 319 39.43 4.27 3.04
CA PHE A 319 39.49 3.13 2.13
C PHE A 319 40.67 2.22 2.48
N THR A 320 40.63 0.98 2.02
CA THR A 320 41.79 0.08 1.98
C THR A 320 42.81 0.57 0.94
N PRO A 321 44.07 0.12 0.99
CA PRO A 321 45.05 0.42 -0.06
C PRO A 321 44.62 0.00 -1.47
N GLU A 322 43.75 -1.02 -1.57
CA GLU A 322 43.19 -1.55 -2.81
C GLU A 322 42.02 -0.70 -3.36
N GLY A 323 41.46 0.21 -2.55
CA GLY A 323 40.40 1.13 -2.94
C GLY A 323 39.00 0.78 -2.45
N GLU A 324 38.84 -0.29 -1.66
CA GLU A 324 37.56 -0.65 -1.05
C GLU A 324 37.26 0.20 0.18
N GLN A 325 36.00 0.48 0.49
CA GLN A 325 35.64 1.25 1.69
C GLN A 325 36.03 0.49 2.97
N ASP A 326 36.75 1.15 3.89
CA ASP A 326 37.15 0.55 5.17
C ASP A 326 36.06 0.78 6.23
N TRP A 327 35.18 -0.20 6.38
CA TRP A 327 34.08 -0.18 7.36
C TRP A 327 34.53 -0.30 8.82
N ASN A 328 35.81 -0.66 9.08
CA ASN A 328 36.35 -0.73 10.44
C ASN A 328 37.02 0.59 10.86
N ALA A 329 37.26 1.50 9.92
CA ALA A 329 37.79 2.82 10.23
C ALA A 329 36.71 3.66 10.93
N PRO A 330 37.05 4.35 12.03
CA PRO A 330 36.08 5.20 12.71
C PRO A 330 35.66 6.37 11.81
N VAL A 331 34.36 6.50 11.55
CA VAL A 331 33.79 7.67 10.87
C VAL A 331 33.48 8.73 11.93
N ASN A 332 34.43 9.65 12.14
CA ASN A 332 34.23 10.76 13.05
C ASN A 332 33.63 11.94 12.27
N GLU A 333 32.30 12.05 12.30
CA GLU A 333 31.59 13.20 11.74
C GLU A 333 32.14 14.51 12.31
N SER A 334 32.24 15.54 11.48
CA SER A 334 32.64 16.88 11.94
C SER A 334 31.88 17.98 11.20
N CYS A 335 31.64 19.10 11.88
CA CYS A 335 31.13 20.30 11.24
C CYS A 335 32.31 21.11 10.71
N GLN A 336 32.28 21.42 9.43
CA GLN A 336 33.24 22.33 8.80
C GLN A 336 32.49 23.51 8.24
N ASN A 337 33.14 24.68 8.17
CA ASN A 337 32.52 25.84 7.53
C ASN A 337 32.14 25.50 6.07
N VAL A 338 31.03 26.02 5.54
CA VAL A 338 30.57 25.74 4.16
C VAL A 338 31.67 26.03 3.12
N SER A 339 32.54 27.02 3.37
CA SER A 339 33.67 27.36 2.49
C SER A 339 34.91 26.45 2.64
N GLN A 340 34.99 25.66 3.70
CA GLN A 340 36.11 24.76 3.95
C GLN A 340 35.92 23.40 3.28
N THR A 341 37.03 22.75 2.93
CA THR A 341 37.02 21.40 2.36
C THR A 341 36.85 20.39 3.49
N CYS A 342 35.98 19.39 3.32
CA CYS A 342 35.89 18.29 4.27
C CYS A 342 37.20 17.48 4.27
N PRO A 343 37.75 17.08 5.44
CA PRO A 343 38.88 16.16 5.47
C PRO A 343 38.43 14.77 5.00
N CYS A 344 39.31 14.05 4.31
CA CYS A 344 39.11 12.65 3.97
C CYS A 344 39.87 11.73 4.92
N GLY A 345 39.40 10.48 5.06
CA GLY A 345 40.00 9.47 5.90
C GLY A 345 41.29 8.87 5.32
N ALA A 346 41.73 7.75 5.89
CA ALA A 346 42.93 7.05 5.43
C ALA A 346 42.74 6.48 4.02
N ASN A 347 43.80 6.52 3.20
CA ASN A 347 43.80 6.14 1.78
C ASN A 347 42.73 6.83 0.93
N ALA A 348 42.17 7.94 1.39
CA ALA A 348 41.17 8.72 0.68
C ALA A 348 41.75 10.06 0.20
N LYS A 349 41.22 10.59 -0.90
CA LYS A 349 41.52 11.93 -1.41
C LYS A 349 40.23 12.66 -1.74
N MET A 350 40.24 13.97 -1.55
CA MET A 350 39.08 14.78 -1.88
C MET A 350 39.01 14.99 -3.40
N CYS A 351 37.90 14.59 -3.99
CA CYS A 351 37.59 14.83 -5.39
C CYS A 351 36.49 15.89 -5.51
N ARG A 352 36.72 16.84 -6.42
CA ARG A 352 35.78 17.94 -6.71
C ARG A 352 35.41 17.87 -8.18
N TRP A 353 34.11 17.87 -8.48
CA TRP A 353 33.66 17.96 -9.86
C TRP A 353 32.32 18.68 -9.99
N LYS A 354 32.02 19.17 -11.19
CA LYS A 354 30.67 19.60 -11.55
C LYS A 354 29.93 18.47 -12.23
N ASP A 355 28.71 18.18 -11.77
CA ASP A 355 27.83 17.24 -12.47
C ASP A 355 27.17 17.87 -13.70
N GLU A 356 26.35 17.09 -14.39
CA GLU A 356 25.65 17.50 -15.61
C GLU A 356 24.62 18.62 -15.40
N TRP A 357 24.18 18.83 -14.15
CA TRP A 357 23.29 19.92 -13.77
C TRP A 357 24.05 21.17 -13.29
N GLY A 358 25.38 21.10 -13.23
CA GLY A 358 26.27 22.19 -12.84
C GLY A 358 26.45 22.35 -11.33
N TYR A 359 26.01 21.38 -10.51
CA TYR A 359 26.25 21.39 -9.07
C TYR A 359 27.69 21.00 -8.76
N ASP A 360 28.31 21.73 -7.83
CA ASP A 360 29.62 21.42 -7.29
C ASP A 360 29.51 20.25 -6.30
N ASN A 361 30.12 19.13 -6.66
CA ASN A 361 30.21 17.93 -5.85
C ASN A 361 31.59 17.84 -5.19
N GLU A 362 31.62 17.42 -3.93
CA GLU A 362 32.84 17.25 -3.13
C GLU A 362 32.71 15.93 -2.35
N VAL A 363 33.47 14.90 -2.75
CA VAL A 363 33.40 13.55 -2.16
C VAL A 363 34.81 12.97 -1.99
N CYS A 364 35.02 12.24 -0.91
CA CYS A 364 36.23 11.48 -0.68
C CYS A 364 36.24 10.18 -1.51
N PHE A 365 37.22 10.04 -2.39
CA PHE A 365 37.45 8.86 -3.22
C PHE A 365 38.72 8.11 -2.77
N PRO A 366 38.85 6.81 -3.07
CA PRO A 366 40.07 6.08 -2.82
C PRO A 366 41.25 6.69 -3.58
N THR A 367 42.43 6.72 -2.94
CA THR A 367 43.63 7.33 -3.53
C THR A 367 44.09 6.58 -4.78
N ALA A 368 43.81 5.27 -4.83
CA ALA A 368 44.12 4.36 -5.94
C ALA A 368 43.31 4.64 -7.22
N GLU A 369 42.14 5.29 -7.11
CA GLU A 369 41.28 5.58 -8.26
C GLU A 369 41.42 7.03 -8.71
N SER A 370 40.99 7.36 -9.92
CA SER A 370 40.98 8.75 -10.40
C SER A 370 39.72 9.48 -9.95
N CYS A 371 39.83 10.78 -9.67
CA CYS A 371 38.64 11.60 -9.41
C CYS A 371 37.73 11.68 -10.65
N PRO A 372 36.41 11.81 -10.48
CA PRO A 372 35.50 12.14 -11.58
C PRO A 372 35.95 13.40 -12.32
N VAL A 373 35.73 13.43 -13.64
CA VAL A 373 36.18 14.55 -14.48
C VAL A 373 35.12 15.65 -14.57
N SER A 374 35.56 16.92 -14.51
CA SER A 374 34.70 18.07 -14.82
C SER A 374 34.90 18.48 -16.27
N CYS A 375 33.88 18.28 -17.10
CA CYS A 375 33.91 18.67 -18.49
C CYS A 375 33.45 20.12 -18.66
N LYS A 376 33.98 20.80 -19.66
CA LYS A 376 33.52 22.15 -20.03
C LYS A 376 32.11 22.08 -20.63
N SER A 377 31.45 23.23 -20.75
CA SER A 377 30.11 23.33 -21.36
C SER A 377 30.05 22.92 -22.83
N ASP A 378 31.19 22.92 -23.54
CA ASP A 378 31.34 22.45 -24.93
C ASP A 378 31.90 21.02 -25.03
N GLU A 379 32.00 20.33 -23.88
CA GLU A 379 32.45 18.96 -23.74
C GLU A 379 31.34 18.09 -23.12
N GLN A 380 31.37 16.79 -23.37
CA GLN A 380 30.56 15.79 -22.68
C GLN A 380 31.45 14.83 -21.89
N ARG A 381 30.91 14.32 -20.78
CA ARG A 381 31.57 13.28 -19.98
C ARG A 381 31.35 11.93 -20.66
N CYS A 382 32.44 11.21 -20.87
CA CYS A 382 32.44 9.86 -21.41
C CYS A 382 32.90 8.86 -20.35
N TYR A 383 32.11 7.82 -20.17
CA TYR A 383 32.42 6.68 -19.32
C TYR A 383 33.09 5.60 -20.17
N ILE A 384 34.36 5.32 -19.90
CA ILE A 384 35.14 4.34 -20.64
C ILE A 384 35.39 3.12 -19.77
N LEU A 385 34.79 2.01 -20.15
CA LEU A 385 35.02 0.70 -19.54
C LEU A 385 35.99 -0.10 -20.42
N ASP A 386 37.12 -0.49 -19.84
CA ASP A 386 37.98 -1.51 -20.42
C ASP A 386 37.38 -2.90 -20.11
N TYR A 387 37.61 -3.86 -20.99
CA TYR A 387 37.29 -5.26 -20.74
C TYR A 387 38.57 -6.10 -20.76
N GLY A 388 38.57 -7.20 -20.02
CA GLY A 388 39.59 -8.23 -20.12
C GLY A 388 39.56 -8.92 -21.50
N THR A 389 40.61 -9.68 -21.83
CA THR A 389 40.62 -10.49 -23.07
C THR A 389 39.58 -11.59 -23.06
N ASN A 390 39.01 -11.89 -21.90
CA ASN A 390 37.87 -12.79 -21.70
C ASN A 390 36.52 -12.06 -21.70
N GLY A 391 36.44 -10.77 -22.00
CA GLY A 391 35.17 -10.03 -21.99
C GLY A 391 34.66 -9.59 -20.62
N PHE A 392 35.36 -9.89 -19.53
CA PHE A 392 34.94 -9.43 -18.20
C PHE A 392 35.21 -7.93 -18.02
N PRO A 393 34.32 -7.14 -17.39
CA PRO A 393 34.57 -5.73 -17.09
C PRO A 393 35.89 -5.54 -16.32
N GLY A 394 36.71 -4.61 -16.79
CA GLY A 394 38.02 -4.26 -16.24
C GLY A 394 38.02 -2.86 -15.63
N ALA A 395 39.08 -2.09 -15.91
CA ALA A 395 39.21 -0.74 -15.39
C ALA A 395 38.15 0.20 -15.97
N PHE A 396 37.61 1.06 -15.12
CA PHE A 396 36.70 2.14 -15.48
C PHE A 396 37.42 3.47 -15.38
N ARG A 397 37.22 4.36 -16.35
CA ARG A 397 37.72 5.73 -16.29
C ARG A 397 36.75 6.69 -16.96
N GLU A 398 36.78 7.93 -16.51
CA GLU A 398 36.05 9.02 -17.13
C GLU A 398 36.97 9.91 -17.95
N THR A 399 36.46 10.46 -19.06
CA THR A 399 37.16 11.48 -19.83
C THR A 399 36.19 12.52 -20.37
N CYS A 400 36.70 13.68 -20.74
CA CYS A 400 35.92 14.71 -21.41
C CYS A 400 36.26 14.69 -22.90
N VAL A 401 35.23 14.63 -23.74
CA VAL A 401 35.36 14.79 -25.19
C VAL A 401 34.48 15.96 -25.64
N SER A 402 34.63 16.46 -26.86
CA SER A 402 33.71 17.50 -27.35
C SER A 402 32.25 17.02 -27.30
N ALA A 403 31.29 17.92 -27.02
CA ALA A 403 29.87 17.58 -26.92
C ALA A 403 29.29 16.89 -28.18
N THR A 404 29.94 17.01 -29.34
CA THR A 404 29.54 16.34 -30.59
C THR A 404 30.41 15.12 -30.93
N ALA A 405 31.45 14.83 -30.16
CA ALA A 405 32.35 13.71 -30.41
C ALA A 405 31.82 12.45 -29.74
N VAL A 406 31.83 11.32 -30.45
CA VAL A 406 31.43 10.04 -29.88
C VAL A 406 32.43 9.59 -28.81
N CYS A 407 31.92 9.10 -27.67
CA CYS A 407 32.77 8.57 -26.61
C CYS A 407 33.63 7.39 -27.11
N PRO A 408 34.96 7.41 -26.87
CA PRO A 408 35.82 6.31 -27.26
C PRO A 408 35.59 5.10 -26.36
N CYS A 409 35.75 3.91 -26.92
CA CYS A 409 35.66 2.67 -26.16
C CYS A 409 36.99 2.28 -25.52
N GLY A 410 36.90 1.52 -24.43
CA GLY A 410 38.05 1.00 -23.70
C GLY A 410 38.77 -0.12 -24.45
N THR A 411 39.82 -0.63 -23.83
CA THR A 411 40.56 -1.80 -24.33
C THR A 411 39.64 -3.02 -24.38
N ASN A 412 39.75 -3.82 -25.45
CA ASN A 412 38.89 -4.99 -25.71
C ASN A 412 37.39 -4.67 -25.78
N ALA A 413 37.02 -3.42 -26.08
CA ALA A 413 35.66 -3.03 -26.43
C ALA A 413 35.55 -2.60 -27.90
N GLN A 414 34.36 -2.76 -28.48
CA GLN A 414 33.95 -2.14 -29.73
C GLN A 414 32.86 -1.11 -29.48
N GLN A 415 32.78 -0.13 -30.38
CA GLN A 415 31.73 0.87 -30.38
C GLN A 415 30.51 0.34 -31.13
N CYS A 416 29.35 0.46 -30.49
CA CYS A 416 28.06 0.14 -31.05
C CYS A 416 27.20 1.40 -31.16
N HIS A 417 26.25 1.41 -32.08
CA HIS A 417 25.32 2.51 -32.33
C HIS A 417 23.90 1.96 -32.28
N ASP A 418 23.08 2.56 -31.41
CA ASP A 418 21.64 2.36 -31.40
C ASP A 418 21.01 3.47 -32.27
N PRO A 419 20.51 3.14 -33.47
CA PRO A 419 19.95 4.10 -34.41
C PRO A 419 18.59 4.65 -33.95
N HIS A 420 17.89 4.00 -33.02
CA HIS A 420 16.58 4.47 -32.54
C HIS A 420 16.74 5.69 -31.62
N TRP A 421 17.78 5.69 -30.79
CA TRP A 421 18.09 6.78 -29.84
C TRP A 421 19.25 7.68 -30.29
N ASP A 422 19.86 7.39 -31.44
CA ASP A 422 21.13 7.97 -31.92
C ASP A 422 22.23 7.94 -30.85
N PHE A 423 22.31 6.82 -30.12
CA PHE A 423 23.16 6.67 -28.95
C PHE A 423 24.32 5.70 -29.23
N HIS A 424 25.52 6.07 -28.79
CA HIS A 424 26.71 5.23 -28.93
C HIS A 424 27.14 4.65 -27.59
N TYR A 425 27.46 3.37 -27.57
CA TYR A 425 27.91 2.67 -26.36
C TYR A 425 29.03 1.69 -26.67
N CYS A 426 29.68 1.19 -25.62
CA CYS A 426 30.83 0.30 -25.73
C CYS A 426 30.46 -1.10 -25.26
N TYR A 427 30.76 -2.08 -26.10
CA TYR A 427 30.43 -3.47 -25.89
C TYR A 427 31.70 -4.33 -25.92
N PRO A 428 31.84 -5.39 -25.12
CA PRO A 428 33.05 -6.21 -25.15
C PRO A 428 33.26 -6.87 -26.51
N LEU A 429 34.51 -7.10 -26.90
CA LEU A 429 34.86 -7.85 -28.12
C LEU A 429 34.62 -9.36 -27.98
N VAL A 430 34.57 -9.87 -26.75
CA VAL A 430 34.44 -11.29 -26.42
C VAL A 430 33.37 -11.44 -25.34
N ASP A 431 32.53 -12.45 -25.44
CA ASP A 431 31.57 -12.80 -24.39
C ASP A 431 32.24 -13.58 -23.27
N TYR A 432 32.01 -13.17 -22.02
CA TYR A 432 32.66 -13.78 -20.85
C TYR A 432 32.30 -15.24 -20.61
N TRP A 433 31.09 -15.64 -20.99
CA TRP A 433 30.57 -16.98 -20.71
C TRP A 433 30.97 -17.99 -21.79
N THR A 434 30.89 -17.58 -23.05
CA THR A 434 31.11 -18.44 -24.21
C THR A 434 32.52 -18.29 -24.80
N ASN A 435 33.27 -17.27 -24.40
CA ASN A 435 34.57 -16.90 -24.96
C ASN A 435 34.52 -16.73 -26.50
N SER A 436 33.34 -16.37 -27.02
CA SER A 436 33.08 -16.14 -28.44
C SER A 436 33.17 -14.66 -28.78
N THR A 437 33.51 -14.33 -30.03
CA THR A 437 33.55 -12.93 -30.49
C THR A 437 32.15 -12.34 -30.49
N MET A 438 31.96 -11.24 -29.76
CA MET A 438 30.71 -10.49 -29.73
C MET A 438 30.62 -9.52 -30.89
N ARG A 439 29.40 -9.31 -31.37
CA ARG A 439 29.06 -8.25 -32.32
C ARG A 439 28.14 -7.26 -31.61
N CYS A 440 28.03 -6.05 -32.15
CA CYS A 440 27.00 -5.14 -31.69
C CYS A 440 25.62 -5.77 -31.90
N PRO A 441 24.69 -5.64 -30.93
CA PRO A 441 23.29 -5.97 -31.11
C PRO A 441 22.73 -5.39 -32.40
N VAL A 442 21.86 -6.14 -33.07
CA VAL A 442 21.20 -5.68 -34.28
C VAL A 442 19.95 -4.89 -33.90
N TYR A 443 19.90 -3.62 -34.28
CA TYR A 443 18.75 -2.75 -34.07
C TYR A 443 17.96 -2.61 -35.37
N CYS A 444 16.69 -3.02 -35.32
CA CYS A 444 15.77 -2.93 -36.45
C CYS A 444 15.06 -1.59 -36.48
N THR A 445 14.70 -1.12 -37.69
CA THR A 445 13.87 0.07 -37.83
C THR A 445 12.44 -0.21 -37.38
N ASP A 446 11.63 0.83 -37.15
CA ASP A 446 10.23 0.69 -36.72
C ASP A 446 9.34 -0.13 -37.70
N ASN A 447 9.82 -0.44 -38.90
CA ASN A 447 9.13 -1.26 -39.91
C ASN A 447 9.74 -2.67 -40.07
N GLU A 448 10.67 -3.05 -39.20
CA GLU A 448 11.38 -4.33 -39.23
C GLU A 448 11.22 -5.04 -37.87
N ASP A 449 11.15 -6.37 -37.90
CA ASP A 449 11.10 -7.20 -36.69
C ASP A 449 12.47 -7.80 -36.40
N THR A 450 12.91 -7.76 -35.14
CA THR A 450 14.13 -8.46 -34.72
C THR A 450 13.92 -9.97 -34.73
N CYS A 451 14.68 -10.67 -35.56
CA CYS A 451 14.68 -12.12 -35.68
C CYS A 451 15.93 -12.74 -35.03
N TYR A 452 15.75 -13.86 -34.33
CA TYR A 452 16.82 -14.64 -33.73
C TYR A 452 16.90 -16.02 -34.39
N SER A 453 18.00 -16.29 -35.08
CA SER A 453 18.24 -17.55 -35.79
C SER A 453 19.30 -18.39 -35.06
N PRO A 454 18.92 -19.30 -34.15
CA PRO A 454 19.88 -20.18 -33.50
C PRO A 454 20.42 -21.24 -34.46
N SER A 455 21.73 -21.48 -34.40
CA SER A 455 22.43 -22.54 -35.11
C SER A 455 22.81 -23.65 -34.13
N PHE A 456 22.63 -24.90 -34.55
CA PHE A 456 22.95 -26.09 -33.77
C PHE A 456 23.93 -26.99 -34.53
N ASP A 457 24.81 -27.70 -33.81
CA ASP A 457 25.71 -28.68 -34.40
C ASP A 457 24.97 -29.97 -34.78
N ALA A 458 25.68 -30.93 -35.39
CA ALA A 458 25.09 -32.21 -35.79
C ALA A 458 24.59 -33.07 -34.61
N SER A 459 24.94 -32.72 -33.37
CA SER A 459 24.50 -33.37 -32.13
C SER A 459 23.33 -32.64 -31.47
N GLY A 460 22.88 -31.51 -32.03
CA GLY A 460 21.82 -30.66 -31.48
C GLY A 460 22.29 -29.69 -30.38
N ASN A 461 23.60 -29.53 -30.17
CA ASN A 461 24.09 -28.51 -29.23
C ASN A 461 24.04 -27.13 -29.87
N TRP A 462 23.67 -26.12 -29.09
CA TRP A 462 23.68 -24.73 -29.53
C TRP A 462 25.11 -24.29 -29.90
N VAL A 463 25.26 -23.62 -31.04
CA VAL A 463 26.53 -23.13 -31.58
C VAL A 463 26.60 -21.60 -31.52
N SER A 464 25.56 -20.93 -32.01
CA SER A 464 25.46 -19.47 -32.05
C SER A 464 24.02 -19.05 -32.29
N THR A 465 23.72 -17.78 -32.07
CA THR A 465 22.47 -17.15 -32.53
C THR A 465 22.84 -15.99 -33.45
N GLU A 466 22.26 -15.97 -34.65
CA GLU A 466 22.38 -14.83 -35.56
C GLU A 466 21.16 -13.92 -35.36
N GLU A 467 21.41 -12.65 -35.04
CA GLU A 467 20.40 -11.61 -34.95
C GLU A 467 20.27 -10.92 -36.30
N SER A 468 19.04 -10.69 -36.77
CA SER A 468 18.78 -9.99 -38.02
C SER A 468 17.52 -9.13 -37.96
N CYS A 469 17.48 -8.15 -38.85
CA CYS A 469 16.28 -7.54 -39.40
C CYS A 469 16.13 -8.09 -40.83
#